data_AF-A0A365PDF4-F1
#
_entry.id   AF-A0A365PDF4-F1
#
_cell.length_a   1.000
_cell.length_b   1.000
_cell.length_c   1.000
_cell.angle_alpha   90.00
_cell.angle_beta   90.00
_cell.angle_gamma   90.00
#
_symmetry.space_group_name_H-M   'P 1'
#
loop_
_entity.id
_entity.type
_entity.pdbx_description
1 polymer ?
#
loop_
_entity_poly.entity_id
_entity_poly.type
_entity_poly.pdbx_seq_one_letter_code
_entity_poly.pdbx_strand_id
1 'polypeptide(L)'
;MNVDDIRIAFDSGSLTTLKIVLGLILFGIAMDTRLSDFRLALRKPRAFAVAVAAQFALLPALTFLLTLLLGVQGSVALGMILVACCPPGNVSNILTHRARGDVAPWDMLSEVLLVIALPFALGLTVSHLLPQVAARTHRVVGILSFVALGGIIVIAVANNWALFVAYIGAVAVAVFLHDALALGLGYGIARGFRLDVPARKAMTFEVGIRNAGLGLLFVFSFFDGLGGMALVAAWWGVWDIIAGLVVAVVWARHSTTNTENREVTT
;
A
#
# COMPACT_ATOMS: atom_id res chain seq x y z
N MET A 1 -10.54 22.20 17.40
CA MET A 1 -10.80 21.97 15.96
C MET A 1 -10.91 20.46 15.78
N ASN A 2 -11.80 19.95 14.94
CA ASN A 2 -11.85 18.52 14.62
C ASN A 2 -11.02 18.28 13.33
N VAL A 3 -10.32 17.16 13.24
CA VAL A 3 -9.57 16.78 12.02
C VAL A 3 -10.50 16.55 10.82
N ASP A 4 -11.76 16.22 11.10
CA ASP A 4 -12.81 16.02 10.10
C ASP A 4 -13.21 17.33 9.39
N ASP A 5 -12.98 18.49 10.01
CA ASP A 5 -13.34 19.81 9.45
C ASP A 5 -12.24 20.38 8.54
N ILE A 6 -11.09 19.71 8.49
CA ILE A 6 -9.88 20.20 7.83
C ILE A 6 -9.75 19.59 6.44
N ARG A 7 -9.42 20.45 5.47
CA ARG A 7 -9.16 20.07 4.08
C ARG A 7 -7.73 20.44 3.74
N ILE A 8 -6.94 19.44 3.34
CA ILE A 8 -5.60 19.65 2.81
C ILE A 8 -5.73 19.80 1.30
N ALA A 9 -5.64 21.03 0.81
CA ALA A 9 -5.74 21.31 -0.62
C ALA A 9 -4.39 20.99 -1.30
N PHE A 10 -4.43 20.11 -2.30
CA PHE A 10 -3.36 19.99 -3.28
C PHE A 10 -3.77 20.78 -4.51
N ASP A 11 -2.86 21.60 -5.05
CA ASP A 11 -3.09 22.25 -6.34
C ASP A 11 -3.14 21.20 -7.46
N SER A 12 -3.73 21.58 -8.60
CA SER A 12 -3.86 20.69 -9.77
C SER A 12 -2.51 20.20 -10.30
N GLY A 13 -1.44 20.99 -10.13
CA GLY A 13 -0.06 20.61 -10.45
C GLY A 13 0.47 19.52 -9.52
N SER A 14 0.27 19.65 -8.20
CA SER A 14 0.64 18.62 -7.21
C SER A 14 -0.09 17.29 -7.43
N LEU A 15 -1.38 17.33 -7.77
CA LEU A 15 -2.15 16.11 -8.11
C LEU A 15 -1.65 15.43 -9.38
N THR A 16 -1.34 16.22 -10.41
CA THR A 16 -0.77 15.70 -11.66
C THR A 16 0.60 15.08 -11.40
N THR A 17 1.43 15.73 -10.58
CA THR A 17 2.73 15.22 -10.16
C THR A 17 2.59 13.91 -9.40
N LEU A 18 1.65 13.81 -8.45
CA LEU A 18 1.38 12.57 -7.70
C LEU A 18 0.94 11.42 -8.62
N LYS A 19 0.07 11.68 -9.60
CA LYS A 19 -0.35 10.70 -10.62
C LYS A 19 0.83 10.21 -11.45
N ILE A 20 1.69 11.12 -11.91
CA ILE A 20 2.89 10.78 -12.69
C ILE A 20 3.84 9.94 -11.84
N VAL A 21 4.14 10.37 -10.61
CA VAL A 21 5.04 9.66 -9.70
C VAL A 21 4.53 8.25 -9.43
N LEU A 22 3.25 8.09 -9.13
CA LEU A 22 2.65 6.78 -8.93
C LEU A 22 2.71 5.91 -10.19
N GLY A 23 2.42 6.49 -11.36
CA GLY A 23 2.55 5.80 -12.64
C GLY A 23 3.99 5.31 -12.88
N LEU A 24 5.00 6.12 -12.54
CA LEU A 24 6.40 5.72 -12.63
C LEU A 24 6.78 4.63 -11.62
N ILE A 25 6.24 4.64 -10.40
CA ILE A 25 6.41 3.54 -9.43
C ILE A 25 5.89 2.23 -10.03
N LEU A 26 4.65 2.24 -10.55
CA LEU A 26 4.00 1.05 -11.11
C LEU A 26 4.69 0.54 -12.38
N PHE A 27 5.13 1.47 -13.24
CA PHE A 27 5.96 1.16 -14.41
C PHE A 27 7.30 0.54 -13.98
N GLY A 28 7.95 1.09 -12.96
CA GLY A 28 9.20 0.57 -12.38
C GLY A 28 9.06 -0.86 -11.85
N ILE A 29 7.98 -1.13 -11.10
CA ILE A 29 7.65 -2.48 -10.60
C ILE A 29 7.38 -3.44 -11.75
N ALA A 30 6.62 -3.01 -12.76
CA ALA A 30 6.29 -3.84 -13.91
C ALA A 30 7.51 -4.19 -14.77
N MET A 31 8.51 -3.31 -14.85
CA MET A 31 9.77 -3.59 -15.54
C MET A 31 10.61 -4.69 -14.87
N ASP A 32 10.50 -4.85 -13.55
CA ASP A 32 11.17 -5.92 -12.80
C ASP A 32 10.38 -7.24 -12.80
N THR A 33 9.09 -7.17 -13.16
CA THR A 33 8.19 -8.33 -13.20
C THR A 33 8.35 -9.12 -14.51
N ARG A 34 8.30 -10.46 -14.43
CA ARG A 34 8.36 -11.35 -15.60
C ARG A 34 7.06 -12.10 -15.81
N LEU A 35 6.77 -12.46 -17.05
CA LEU A 35 5.63 -13.33 -17.40
C LEU A 35 5.69 -14.71 -16.73
N SER A 36 6.88 -15.19 -16.38
CA SER A 36 7.07 -16.43 -15.62
C SER A 36 6.48 -16.37 -14.21
N ASP A 37 6.44 -15.18 -13.61
CA ASP A 37 6.02 -15.00 -12.22
C ASP A 37 4.50 -15.18 -12.10
N PHE A 38 3.75 -14.71 -13.11
CA PHE A 38 2.32 -14.98 -13.25
C PHE A 38 2.02 -16.47 -13.41
N ARG A 39 2.83 -17.20 -14.19
CA ARG A 39 2.69 -18.65 -14.33
C ARG A 39 2.96 -19.37 -13.01
N LEU A 40 3.93 -18.89 -12.23
CA LEU A 40 4.22 -19.44 -10.91
C LEU A 40 3.07 -19.19 -9.92
N ALA A 41 2.48 -18.01 -9.93
CA ALA A 41 1.30 -17.68 -9.12
C ALA A 41 0.12 -18.62 -9.43
N LEU A 42 -0.16 -18.85 -10.72
CA LEU A 42 -1.21 -19.77 -11.17
C LEU A 42 -0.94 -21.24 -10.81
N ARG A 43 0.34 -21.64 -10.65
CA ARG A 43 0.72 -22.99 -10.19
C ARG A 43 0.56 -23.20 -8.69
N LYS A 44 0.42 -22.14 -7.89
CA LYS A 44 0.16 -22.19 -6.43
C LYS A 44 -1.21 -21.58 -6.08
N PRO A 45 -2.33 -22.10 -6.61
CA PRO A 45 -3.65 -21.45 -6.52
C PRO A 45 -4.16 -21.29 -5.10
N ARG A 46 -3.84 -22.22 -4.20
CA ARG A 46 -4.23 -22.14 -2.78
C ARG A 46 -3.56 -20.97 -2.07
N ALA A 47 -2.25 -20.79 -2.26
CA ALA A 47 -1.51 -19.70 -1.63
C ALA A 47 -2.00 -18.33 -2.16
N PHE A 48 -2.21 -18.23 -3.47
CA PHE A 48 -2.75 -17.03 -4.10
C PHE A 48 -4.17 -16.68 -3.62
N ALA A 49 -5.09 -17.66 -3.61
CA ALA A 49 -6.46 -17.43 -3.15
C ALA A 49 -6.53 -16.98 -1.69
N VAL A 50 -5.70 -17.59 -0.83
CA VAL A 50 -5.62 -17.20 0.58
C VAL A 50 -5.03 -15.80 0.74
N ALA A 51 -4.02 -15.42 -0.05
CA ALA A 51 -3.46 -14.07 -0.04
C ALA A 51 -4.49 -13.02 -0.47
N VAL A 52 -5.25 -13.29 -1.54
CA VAL A 52 -6.34 -12.43 -2.00
C VAL A 52 -7.43 -12.31 -0.92
N ALA A 53 -7.87 -13.42 -0.31
CA ALA A 53 -8.87 -13.37 0.75
C ALA A 53 -8.37 -12.62 2.00
N ALA A 54 -7.10 -12.80 2.36
CA ALA A 54 -6.47 -12.08 3.46
C ALA A 54 -6.44 -10.57 3.19
N GLN A 55 -6.02 -10.17 1.98
CA GLN A 55 -5.88 -8.77 1.60
C GLN A 55 -7.22 -8.05 1.45
N PHE A 56 -8.21 -8.69 0.82
CA PHE A 56 -9.44 -8.01 0.42
C PHE A 56 -10.64 -8.25 1.33
N ALA A 57 -10.58 -9.23 2.23
CA ALA A 57 -11.67 -9.49 3.17
C ALA A 57 -11.19 -9.39 4.63
N LEU A 58 -10.17 -10.16 5.00
CA LEU A 58 -9.77 -10.26 6.41
C LEU A 58 -9.11 -8.98 6.91
N LEU A 59 -8.23 -8.36 6.12
CA LEU A 59 -7.56 -7.13 6.50
C LEU A 59 -8.53 -5.93 6.59
N PRO A 60 -9.43 -5.66 5.61
CA PRO A 60 -10.45 -4.64 5.77
C PRO A 60 -11.37 -4.87 6.96
N ALA A 61 -11.78 -6.12 7.22
CA ALA A 61 -12.59 -6.46 8.39
C ALA A 61 -11.84 -6.21 9.71
N LEU A 62 -10.56 -6.60 9.78
CA LEU A 62 -9.68 -6.29 10.91
C LEU A 62 -9.54 -4.79 11.12
N THR A 63 -9.38 -4.03 10.03
CA THR A 63 -9.26 -2.56 10.06
C THR A 63 -10.53 -1.93 10.61
N PHE A 64 -11.68 -2.34 10.10
CA PHE A 64 -12.98 -1.87 10.56
C PHE A 64 -13.22 -2.19 12.03
N LEU A 65 -12.88 -3.41 12.47
CA LEU A 65 -12.97 -3.77 13.88
C LEU A 65 -12.04 -2.90 14.73
N LEU A 66 -10.81 -2.67 14.27
CA LEU A 66 -9.83 -1.85 14.98
C LEU A 66 -10.28 -0.39 15.10
N THR A 67 -10.87 0.19 14.06
CA THR A 67 -11.37 1.58 14.12
C THR A 67 -12.51 1.72 15.11
N LEU A 68 -13.39 0.71 15.23
CA LEU A 68 -14.43 0.65 16.26
C LEU A 68 -13.84 0.53 17.67
N LEU A 69 -12.84 -0.34 17.86
CA LEU A 69 -12.22 -0.58 19.17
C LEU A 69 -11.42 0.62 19.66
N LEU A 70 -10.73 1.33 18.77
CA LEU A 70 -9.92 2.50 19.11
C LEU A 70 -10.73 3.80 19.22
N GLY A 71 -12.00 3.80 18.80
CA GLY A 71 -12.84 5.00 18.82
C GLY A 71 -12.24 6.17 18.02
N VAL A 72 -11.55 5.88 16.93
CA VAL A 72 -10.89 6.91 16.11
C VAL A 72 -11.92 7.79 15.40
N GLN A 73 -11.53 9.03 15.09
CA GLN A 73 -12.38 9.98 14.37
C GLN A 73 -12.80 9.47 12.99
N GLY A 74 -13.92 9.97 12.47
CA GLY A 74 -14.56 9.45 11.26
C GLY A 74 -13.64 9.49 10.04
N SER A 75 -12.98 10.62 9.79
CA SER A 75 -12.03 10.74 8.67
C SER A 75 -10.80 9.85 8.84
N VAL A 76 -10.32 9.63 10.06
CA VAL A 76 -9.20 8.73 10.35
C VAL A 76 -9.62 7.28 10.09
N ALA A 77 -10.80 6.87 10.55
CA ALA A 77 -11.35 5.54 10.27
C ALA A 77 -11.49 5.28 8.76
N LEU A 78 -12.05 6.24 8.03
CA LEU A 78 -12.18 6.17 6.56
C LEU A 78 -10.81 6.08 5.89
N GLY A 79 -9.84 6.86 6.36
CA GLY A 79 -8.46 6.80 5.89
C GLY A 79 -7.84 5.43 6.10
N MET A 80 -8.01 4.84 7.29
CA MET A 80 -7.46 3.54 7.61
C MET A 80 -8.09 2.43 6.75
N ILE A 81 -9.41 2.43 6.62
CA ILE A 81 -10.13 1.45 5.80
C ILE A 81 -9.73 1.61 4.33
N LEU A 82 -9.60 2.84 3.84
CA LEU A 82 -9.17 3.10 2.46
C LEU A 82 -7.78 2.52 2.19
N VAL A 83 -6.79 2.81 3.05
CA VAL A 83 -5.41 2.32 2.89
C VAL A 83 -5.34 0.80 3.03
N ALA A 84 -6.10 0.21 3.97
CA ALA A 84 -6.20 -1.25 4.10
C ALA A 84 -6.85 -1.92 2.88
N CYS A 85 -7.76 -1.23 2.20
CA CYS A 85 -8.41 -1.70 0.98
C CYS A 85 -7.57 -1.46 -0.30
N CYS A 86 -6.46 -0.72 -0.26
CA CYS A 86 -5.59 -0.58 -1.43
C CYS A 86 -5.00 -1.96 -1.80
N PRO A 87 -5.34 -2.56 -2.97
CA PRO A 87 -4.82 -2.18 -4.31
C PRO A 87 -5.83 -2.36 -5.51
N PRO A 88 -5.60 -1.75 -6.70
CA PRO A 88 -6.52 -0.75 -7.26
C PRO A 88 -8.01 -1.06 -7.07
N GLY A 89 -8.76 -0.05 -6.63
CA GLY A 89 -10.11 0.18 -7.13
C GLY A 89 -11.29 -0.47 -6.40
N ASN A 90 -12.10 0.42 -5.83
CA ASN A 90 -13.57 0.43 -5.89
C ASN A 90 -14.44 -0.25 -4.81
N VAL A 91 -14.06 -0.16 -3.53
CA VAL A 91 -15.06 -0.34 -2.45
C VAL A 91 -16.01 0.87 -2.36
N SER A 92 -15.55 2.07 -2.71
CA SER A 92 -16.33 3.31 -2.60
C SER A 92 -17.57 3.32 -3.50
N ASN A 93 -17.49 2.95 -4.80
CA ASN A 93 -18.66 2.94 -5.70
C ASN A 93 -19.79 2.00 -5.26
N ILE A 94 -19.45 0.86 -4.65
CA ILE A 94 -20.46 -0.10 -4.17
C ILE A 94 -21.24 0.50 -3.00
N LEU A 95 -20.55 1.23 -2.13
CA LEU A 95 -21.15 1.91 -0.98
C LEU A 95 -21.93 3.16 -1.40
N THR A 96 -21.43 3.94 -2.37
CA THR A 96 -22.13 5.13 -2.89
C THR A 96 -23.38 4.77 -3.67
N HIS A 97 -23.35 3.69 -4.47
CA HIS A 97 -24.56 3.17 -5.15
C HIS A 97 -25.58 2.59 -4.14
N ARG A 98 -25.12 1.96 -3.04
CA ARG A 98 -26.01 1.51 -1.96
C ARG A 98 -26.54 2.66 -1.09
N ALA A 99 -25.85 3.80 -1.08
CA ALA A 99 -26.25 5.03 -0.37
C ALA A 99 -27.03 6.04 -1.25
N ARG A 100 -27.35 5.69 -2.52
CA ARG A 100 -28.02 6.56 -3.52
C ARG A 100 -27.26 7.85 -3.85
N GLY A 101 -25.93 7.85 -3.79
CA GLY A 101 -25.13 8.99 -4.23
C GLY A 101 -24.89 8.98 -5.74
N ASP A 102 -25.07 10.13 -6.39
CA ASP A 102 -24.69 10.37 -7.79
C ASP A 102 -23.19 10.69 -7.88
N VAL A 103 -22.39 9.68 -8.19
CA VAL A 103 -21.02 9.87 -8.74
C VAL A 103 -20.93 8.93 -9.92
N ALA A 104 -20.56 9.43 -11.09
CA ALA A 104 -20.39 8.64 -12.31
C ALA A 104 -19.35 7.54 -12.05
N PRO A 105 -19.76 6.27 -11.83
CA PRO A 105 -18.88 5.21 -11.34
C PRO A 105 -17.72 4.92 -12.30
N TRP A 106 -17.93 5.25 -13.57
CA TRP A 106 -17.03 5.05 -14.69
C TRP A 106 -15.87 6.04 -14.73
N ASP A 107 -16.04 7.26 -14.24
CA ASP A 107 -14.99 8.29 -14.27
C ASP A 107 -13.89 7.94 -13.26
N MET A 108 -14.26 7.56 -12.04
CA MET A 108 -13.31 7.08 -11.03
C MET A 108 -12.62 5.79 -11.47
N LEU A 109 -13.38 4.84 -12.03
CA LEU A 109 -12.82 3.56 -12.48
C LEU A 109 -11.85 3.77 -13.64
N SER A 110 -12.21 4.60 -14.62
CA SER A 110 -11.35 4.90 -15.76
C SER A 110 -10.07 5.61 -15.32
N GLU A 111 -10.16 6.56 -14.37
CA GLU A 111 -9.00 7.26 -13.84
C GLU A 111 -8.06 6.33 -13.06
N VAL A 112 -8.60 5.45 -12.21
CA VAL A 112 -7.84 4.42 -11.49
C VAL A 112 -7.16 3.45 -12.47
N LEU A 113 -7.90 2.96 -13.47
CA LEU A 113 -7.35 2.06 -14.48
C LEU A 113 -6.28 2.75 -15.34
N LEU A 114 -6.44 4.02 -15.67
CA LEU A 114 -5.47 4.75 -16.48
C LEU A 114 -4.19 5.06 -15.68
N VAL A 115 -4.31 5.42 -14.41
CA VAL A 115 -3.14 5.67 -13.55
C VAL A 115 -2.40 4.38 -13.19
N ILE A 116 -3.07 3.22 -13.20
CA ILE A 116 -2.48 1.97 -12.72
C ILE A 116 -2.25 0.95 -13.83
N ALA A 117 -3.29 0.58 -14.58
CA ALA A 117 -3.21 -0.47 -15.59
C ALA A 117 -2.34 -0.03 -16.78
N LEU A 118 -2.41 1.23 -17.21
CA LEU A 118 -1.60 1.72 -18.34
C LEU A 118 -0.09 1.68 -18.05
N PRO A 119 0.45 2.33 -17.00
CA PRO A 119 1.89 2.28 -16.74
C PRO A 119 2.36 0.85 -16.42
N PHE A 120 1.54 0.04 -15.75
CA PHE A 120 1.87 -1.34 -15.48
C PHE A 120 1.97 -2.17 -16.78
N ALA A 121 0.98 -2.05 -17.68
CA ALA A 121 0.99 -2.73 -18.97
C ALA A 121 2.17 -2.28 -19.85
N LEU A 122 2.48 -0.98 -19.86
CA LEU A 122 3.64 -0.44 -20.58
C LEU A 122 4.95 -1.00 -20.00
N GLY A 123 5.11 -1.01 -18.68
CA GLY A 123 6.31 -1.54 -18.02
C GLY A 123 6.49 -3.03 -18.27
N LEU A 124 5.40 -3.80 -18.25
CA LEU A 124 5.42 -5.23 -18.58
C LEU A 124 5.76 -5.47 -20.05
N THR A 125 5.26 -4.62 -20.95
CA THR A 125 5.59 -4.68 -22.38
C THR A 125 7.09 -4.40 -22.60
N VAL A 126 7.64 -3.40 -21.93
CA VAL A 126 9.08 -3.08 -21.98
C VAL A 126 9.90 -4.23 -21.37
N SER A 127 9.49 -4.80 -20.24
CA SER A 127 10.12 -5.99 -19.64
C SER A 127 10.15 -7.16 -20.62
N HIS A 128 9.06 -7.37 -21.37
CA HIS A 128 8.95 -8.49 -22.30
C HIS A 128 9.73 -8.28 -23.61
N LEU A 129 9.65 -7.07 -24.21
CA LEU A 129 10.24 -6.79 -25.52
C LEU A 129 11.70 -6.33 -25.45
N LEU A 130 12.09 -5.62 -24.37
CA LEU A 130 13.41 -5.02 -24.21
C LEU A 130 14.00 -5.34 -22.82
N PRO A 131 14.21 -6.63 -22.46
CA PRO A 131 14.58 -7.04 -21.11
C PRO A 131 15.92 -6.46 -20.64
N GLN A 132 16.88 -6.23 -21.54
CA GLN A 132 18.16 -5.59 -21.21
C GLN A 132 18.00 -4.12 -20.82
N VAL A 133 17.04 -3.41 -21.44
CA VAL A 133 16.71 -2.02 -21.10
C VAL A 133 15.97 -1.99 -19.77
N ALA A 134 14.98 -2.85 -19.58
CA ALA A 134 14.25 -2.97 -18.32
C ALA A 134 15.20 -3.24 -17.13
N ALA A 135 16.16 -4.16 -17.29
CA ALA A 135 17.15 -4.48 -16.27
C ALA A 135 18.04 -3.30 -15.87
N ARG A 136 18.36 -2.38 -16.78
CA ARG A 136 19.13 -1.17 -16.46
C ARG A 136 18.26 -0.05 -15.88
N THR A 137 17.08 0.13 -16.45
CA THR A 137 16.23 1.30 -16.20
C THR A 137 15.38 1.14 -14.94
N HIS A 138 14.95 -0.08 -14.57
CA HIS A 138 14.05 -0.29 -13.42
C HIS A 138 14.63 0.25 -12.12
N ARG A 139 15.92 0.06 -11.86
CA ARG A 139 16.56 0.54 -10.63
C ARG A 139 16.50 2.06 -10.52
N VAL A 140 16.80 2.76 -11.62
CA VAL A 140 16.80 4.23 -11.65
C VAL A 140 15.38 4.76 -11.52
N VAL A 141 14.44 4.23 -12.31
CA VAL A 141 13.03 4.66 -12.27
C VAL A 141 12.43 4.40 -10.89
N GLY A 142 12.67 3.23 -10.31
CA GLY A 142 12.18 2.89 -8.96
C GLY A 142 12.67 3.89 -7.92
N ILE A 143 13.98 4.09 -7.80
CA ILE A 143 14.57 5.00 -6.81
C ILE A 143 14.05 6.43 -7.01
N LEU A 144 14.08 6.96 -8.24
CA LEU A 144 13.62 8.32 -8.52
C LEU A 144 12.14 8.50 -8.17
N SER A 145 11.31 7.50 -8.43
CA SER A 145 9.87 7.57 -8.13
C SER A 145 9.58 7.51 -6.64
N PHE A 146 10.28 6.65 -5.87
CA PHE A 146 10.14 6.62 -4.42
C PHE A 146 10.69 7.90 -3.76
N VAL A 147 11.79 8.45 -4.27
CA VAL A 147 12.33 9.75 -3.81
C VAL A 147 11.34 10.87 -4.10
N ALA A 148 10.74 10.90 -5.29
CA ALA A 148 9.73 11.90 -5.64
C ALA A 148 8.48 11.79 -4.76
N LEU A 149 7.97 10.57 -4.51
CA LEU A 149 6.84 10.35 -3.61
C LEU A 149 7.17 10.80 -2.18
N GLY A 150 8.34 10.42 -1.67
CA GLY A 150 8.83 10.86 -0.36
C GLY A 150 8.94 12.38 -0.27
N GLY A 151 9.45 13.04 -1.32
CA GLY A 151 9.51 14.50 -1.42
C GLY A 151 8.13 15.16 -1.33
N ILE A 152 7.14 14.65 -2.06
CA ILE A 152 5.75 15.14 -1.99
C ILE A 152 5.19 15.00 -0.58
N ILE A 153 5.38 13.85 0.06
CA ILE A 153 4.92 13.60 1.44
C ILE A 153 5.57 14.58 2.41
N VAL A 154 6.89 14.79 2.31
CA VAL A 154 7.63 15.72 3.17
C VAL A 154 7.14 17.16 3.00
N ILE A 155 6.97 17.62 1.75
CA ILE A 155 6.45 18.96 1.46
C ILE A 155 5.02 19.12 2.01
N ALA A 156 4.17 18.12 1.81
CA ALA A 156 2.79 18.14 2.30
C ALA A 156 2.73 18.22 3.83
N VAL A 157 3.56 17.44 4.54
CA VAL A 157 3.66 17.49 6.00
C VAL A 157 4.22 18.82 6.49
N ALA A 158 5.26 19.34 5.83
CA ALA A 158 5.88 20.62 6.19
C ALA A 158 4.88 21.80 6.06
N ASN A 159 4.11 21.83 4.98
CA ASN A 159 3.08 22.85 4.76
C ASN A 159 1.92 22.76 5.77
N ASN A 160 1.71 21.59 6.38
CA ASN A 160 0.62 21.32 7.31
C ASN A 160 1.14 20.98 8.72
N TRP A 161 2.30 21.51 9.11
CA TRP A 161 3.02 21.10 10.32
C TRP A 161 2.20 21.18 11.60
N ALA A 162 1.48 22.29 11.82
CA ALA A 162 0.66 22.48 13.01
C ALA A 162 -0.46 21.42 13.13
N LEU A 163 -1.08 21.06 12.00
CA LEU A 163 -2.11 20.03 11.93
C LEU A 163 -1.51 18.65 12.16
N PHE A 164 -0.35 18.38 11.56
CA PHE A 164 0.36 17.13 11.74
C PHE A 164 0.66 16.86 13.22
N VAL A 165 1.34 17.78 13.91
CA VAL A 165 1.69 17.61 15.33
C VAL A 165 0.46 17.47 16.23
N ALA A 166 -0.64 18.16 15.91
CA ALA A 166 -1.86 18.10 16.71
C ALA A 166 -2.56 16.72 16.69
N TYR A 167 -2.52 16.00 15.57
CA TYR A 167 -3.28 14.75 15.39
C TYR A 167 -2.43 13.50 15.20
N ILE A 168 -1.12 13.64 14.96
CA ILE A 168 -0.24 12.50 14.67
C ILE A 168 -0.20 11.49 15.81
N GLY A 169 -0.35 11.90 17.07
CA GLY A 169 -0.30 10.98 18.21
C GLY A 169 -1.35 9.87 18.12
N ALA A 170 -2.62 10.24 17.90
CA ALA A 170 -3.71 9.28 17.78
C ALA A 170 -3.59 8.43 16.49
N VAL A 171 -3.26 9.08 15.37
CA VAL A 171 -3.07 8.41 14.08
C VAL A 171 -1.91 7.42 14.14
N ALA A 172 -0.78 7.79 14.75
CA ALA A 172 0.41 6.96 14.81
C ALA A 172 0.19 5.69 15.62
N VAL A 173 -0.50 5.77 16.77
CA VAL A 173 -0.85 4.59 17.57
C VAL A 173 -1.77 3.66 16.80
N ALA A 174 -2.80 4.21 16.14
CA ALA A 174 -3.76 3.42 15.36
C ALA A 174 -3.07 2.71 14.18
N VAL A 175 -2.22 3.42 13.44
CA VAL A 175 -1.46 2.88 12.31
C VAL A 175 -0.44 1.83 12.77
N PHE A 176 0.31 2.11 13.84
CA PHE A 176 1.26 1.16 14.42
C PHE A 176 0.59 -0.15 14.83
N LEU A 177 -0.51 -0.06 15.57
CA LEU A 177 -1.24 -1.23 16.03
C LEU A 177 -1.85 -2.00 14.87
N HIS A 178 -2.43 -1.29 13.90
CA HIS A 178 -2.97 -1.89 12.69
C HIS A 178 -1.89 -2.66 11.90
N ASP A 179 -0.74 -2.03 11.69
CA ASP A 179 0.38 -2.60 10.96
C ASP A 179 0.95 -3.87 11.62
N ALA A 180 1.14 -3.82 12.95
CA ALA A 180 1.56 -4.98 13.71
C ALA A 180 0.54 -6.13 13.60
N LEU A 181 -0.76 -5.82 13.67
CA LEU A 181 -1.82 -6.81 13.49
C LEU A 181 -1.88 -7.35 12.06
N ALA A 182 -1.64 -6.53 11.04
CA ALA A 182 -1.64 -6.93 9.63
C ALA A 182 -0.48 -7.87 9.31
N LEU A 183 0.74 -7.54 9.76
CA LEU A 183 1.91 -8.42 9.66
C LEU A 183 1.67 -9.74 10.42
N GLY A 184 1.12 -9.65 11.64
CA GLY A 184 0.75 -10.81 12.45
C GLY A 184 -0.31 -11.69 11.78
N LEU A 185 -1.32 -11.08 11.15
CA LEU A 185 -2.38 -11.75 10.40
C LEU A 185 -1.80 -12.50 9.20
N GLY A 186 -0.96 -11.84 8.38
CA GLY A 186 -0.31 -12.48 7.23
C GLY A 186 0.54 -13.69 7.64
N TYR A 187 1.34 -13.54 8.70
CA TYR A 187 2.12 -14.65 9.24
C TYR A 187 1.24 -15.79 9.79
N GLY A 188 0.19 -15.43 10.55
CA GLY A 188 -0.74 -16.36 11.17
C GLY A 188 -1.52 -17.19 10.16
N ILE A 189 -2.04 -16.54 9.11
CA ILE A 189 -2.73 -17.18 8.00
C ILE A 189 -1.77 -18.14 7.27
N ALA A 190 -0.59 -17.68 6.89
CA ALA A 190 0.39 -18.52 6.22
C ALA A 190 0.80 -19.75 7.06
N ARG A 191 0.90 -19.58 8.39
CA ARG A 191 1.15 -20.69 9.31
C ARG A 191 -0.04 -21.65 9.38
N GLY A 192 -1.26 -21.13 9.48
CA GLY A 192 -2.50 -21.92 9.52
C GLY A 192 -2.69 -22.79 8.27
N PHE A 193 -2.37 -22.25 7.10
CA PHE A 193 -2.39 -22.97 5.82
C PHE A 193 -1.12 -23.80 5.53
N ARG A 194 -0.19 -23.88 6.49
CA ARG A 194 1.06 -24.65 6.40
C ARG A 194 1.91 -24.29 5.17
N LEU A 195 1.95 -23.01 4.80
CA LEU A 195 2.79 -22.53 3.73
C LEU A 195 4.28 -22.70 4.08
N ASP A 196 5.10 -22.92 3.05
CA ASP A 196 6.56 -23.00 3.17
C ASP A 196 7.14 -21.68 3.72
N VAL A 197 8.37 -21.73 4.25
CA VAL A 197 8.98 -20.55 4.91
C VAL A 197 9.07 -19.34 3.97
N PRO A 198 9.48 -19.49 2.68
CA PRO A 198 9.46 -18.38 1.74
C PRO A 198 8.07 -17.78 1.50
N ALA A 199 7.04 -18.60 1.25
CA ALA A 199 5.68 -18.12 1.04
C ALA A 199 5.07 -17.50 2.31
N ARG A 200 5.47 -17.97 3.50
CA ARG A 200 5.05 -17.37 4.77
C ARG A 200 5.61 -15.97 4.96
N LYS A 201 6.89 -15.77 4.63
CA LYS A 201 7.50 -14.44 4.66
C LYS A 201 6.83 -13.53 3.64
N ALA A 202 6.63 -14.01 2.41
CA ALA A 202 5.93 -13.28 1.36
C ALA A 202 4.52 -12.85 1.79
N MET A 203 3.69 -13.79 2.27
CA MET A 203 2.33 -13.50 2.74
C MET A 203 2.29 -12.50 3.91
N THR A 204 3.31 -12.52 4.78
CA THR A 204 3.42 -11.52 5.86
C THR A 204 3.58 -10.11 5.29
N PHE A 205 4.47 -9.93 4.31
CA PHE A 205 4.67 -8.64 3.67
C PHE A 205 3.53 -8.26 2.72
N GLU A 206 2.92 -9.22 2.01
CA GLU A 206 1.79 -8.95 1.11
C GLU A 206 0.56 -8.43 1.86
N VAL A 207 0.26 -9.00 3.04
CA VAL A 207 -0.86 -8.54 3.89
C VAL A 207 -0.46 -7.32 4.73
N GLY A 208 0.78 -7.30 5.19
CA GLY A 208 1.26 -6.32 6.15
C GLY A 208 1.83 -5.04 5.55
N ILE A 209 2.21 -4.99 4.27
CA ILE A 209 2.77 -3.77 3.65
C ILE A 209 1.82 -3.28 2.57
N ARG A 210 1.41 -2.01 2.67
CA ARG A 210 0.32 -1.43 1.87
C ARG A 210 0.87 -0.34 0.95
N ASN A 211 0.15 -0.04 -0.13
CA ASN A 211 0.51 1.04 -1.03
C ASN A 211 -0.08 2.38 -0.55
N ALA A 212 0.65 3.04 0.35
CA ALA A 212 0.26 4.34 0.88
C ALA A 212 0.20 5.45 -0.18
N GLY A 213 0.98 5.36 -1.26
CA GLY A 213 0.95 6.31 -2.38
C GLY A 213 -0.37 6.29 -3.14
N LEU A 214 -0.94 5.10 -3.37
CA LEU A 214 -2.29 4.93 -3.90
C LEU A 214 -3.35 5.50 -2.95
N GLY A 215 -3.21 5.24 -1.65
CA GLY A 215 -4.08 5.80 -0.63
C GLY A 215 -4.11 7.32 -0.69
N LEU A 216 -2.93 7.95 -0.72
CA LEU A 216 -2.78 9.40 -0.79
C LEU A 216 -3.42 9.98 -2.06
N LEU A 217 -3.22 9.35 -3.22
CA LEU A 217 -3.88 9.77 -4.46
C LEU A 217 -5.40 9.74 -4.33
N PHE A 218 -5.98 8.66 -3.80
CA PHE A 218 -7.44 8.56 -3.64
C PHE A 218 -7.98 9.58 -2.65
N VAL A 219 -7.27 9.86 -1.57
CA VAL A 219 -7.67 10.90 -0.60
C VAL A 219 -7.83 12.25 -1.30
N PHE A 220 -6.86 12.66 -2.12
CA PHE A 220 -6.93 13.96 -2.76
C PHE A 220 -7.81 14.00 -4.02
N SER A 221 -7.88 12.91 -4.79
CA SER A 221 -8.71 12.86 -5.99
C SER A 221 -10.20 12.69 -5.69
N PHE A 222 -10.55 11.96 -4.63
CA PHE A 222 -11.94 11.52 -4.40
C PHE A 222 -12.53 11.94 -3.06
N PHE A 223 -11.70 12.28 -2.07
CA PHE A 223 -12.16 12.68 -0.74
C PHE A 223 -11.84 14.14 -0.42
N ASP A 224 -11.49 14.94 -1.43
CA ASP A 224 -11.21 16.38 -1.31
C ASP A 224 -10.20 16.67 -0.19
N GLY A 225 -9.15 15.83 -0.11
CA GLY A 225 -8.05 16.02 0.83
C GLY A 225 -8.44 16.03 2.31
N LEU A 226 -9.46 15.26 2.70
CA LEU A 226 -9.94 15.22 4.09
C LEU A 226 -8.79 14.96 5.07
N GLY A 227 -8.62 15.86 6.05
CA GLY A 227 -7.40 15.98 6.86
C GLY A 227 -7.00 14.68 7.55
N GLY A 228 -7.94 14.00 8.21
CA GLY A 228 -7.63 12.74 8.89
C GLY A 228 -7.22 11.62 7.92
N MET A 229 -7.82 11.56 6.73
CA MET A 229 -7.44 10.57 5.72
C MET A 229 -6.05 10.83 5.16
N ALA A 230 -5.73 12.10 4.90
CA ALA A 230 -4.43 12.52 4.38
C ALA A 230 -3.31 12.27 5.41
N LEU A 231 -3.56 12.56 6.69
CA LEU A 231 -2.64 12.26 7.78
C LEU A 231 -2.36 10.76 7.92
N VAL A 232 -3.41 9.94 7.85
CA VAL A 232 -3.29 8.48 7.85
C VAL A 232 -2.43 8.02 6.68
N ALA A 233 -2.77 8.39 5.44
CA ALA A 233 -2.04 7.94 4.26
C ALA A 233 -0.57 8.39 4.26
N ALA A 234 -0.28 9.63 4.69
CA ALA A 234 1.08 10.15 4.76
C ALA A 234 1.92 9.42 5.84
N TRP A 235 1.40 9.29 7.06
CA TRP A 235 2.12 8.63 8.16
C TRP A 235 2.31 7.14 7.88
N TRP A 236 1.29 6.48 7.35
CA TRP A 236 1.32 5.07 7.02
C TRP A 236 2.41 4.75 5.99
N GLY A 237 2.58 5.59 4.96
CA GLY A 237 3.66 5.40 3.98
C GLY A 237 5.06 5.43 4.60
N VAL A 238 5.29 6.30 5.59
CA VAL A 238 6.56 6.35 6.32
C VAL A 238 6.73 5.11 7.20
N TRP A 239 5.68 4.76 7.96
CA TRP A 239 5.72 3.65 8.89
C TRP A 239 5.91 2.29 8.20
N ASP A 240 5.20 2.02 7.10
CA ASP A 240 5.30 0.75 6.36
C ASP A 240 6.72 0.49 5.86
N ILE A 241 7.43 1.52 5.41
CA ILE A 241 8.83 1.40 4.99
C ILE A 241 9.70 1.01 6.18
N ILE A 242 9.53 1.67 7.32
CA ILE A 242 10.29 1.39 8.54
C ILE A 242 10.01 -0.03 9.03
N ALA A 243 8.74 -0.39 9.22
CA ALA A 243 8.31 -1.69 9.71
C ALA A 243 8.75 -2.81 8.76
N GLY A 244 8.53 -2.64 7.45
CA GLY A 244 8.95 -3.60 6.43
C GLY A 244 10.45 -3.86 6.44
N LEU A 245 11.27 -2.80 6.48
CA LEU A 245 12.73 -2.93 6.54
C LEU A 245 13.21 -3.60 7.83
N VAL A 246 12.65 -3.22 8.99
CA VAL A 246 13.01 -3.83 10.27
C VAL A 246 12.72 -5.33 10.26
N VAL A 247 11.51 -5.73 9.87
CA VAL A 247 11.13 -7.16 9.79
C VAL A 247 12.01 -7.91 8.79
N ALA A 248 12.27 -7.31 7.62
CA ALA A 248 13.12 -7.91 6.60
C ALA A 248 14.57 -8.14 7.10
N VAL A 249 15.16 -7.14 7.76
CA VAL A 249 16.53 -7.24 8.30
C VAL A 249 16.61 -8.27 9.43
N VAL A 250 15.67 -8.27 10.37
CA VAL A 250 15.63 -9.24 11.47
C VAL A 250 15.53 -10.67 10.92
N TRP A 251 14.65 -10.90 9.95
CA TRP A 251 14.50 -12.23 9.34
C TRP A 251 15.68 -12.63 8.45
N ALA A 252 16.35 -11.69 7.78
CA ALA A 252 17.56 -11.97 7.02
C ALA A 252 18.67 -12.50 7.95
N ARG A 253 18.89 -11.83 9.10
CA ARG A 253 19.88 -12.24 10.11
C ARG A 253 19.59 -13.62 10.70
N HIS A 254 18.33 -13.94 10.97
CA HIS A 254 17.97 -15.27 11.49
C HIS A 254 18.10 -16.39 10.45
N SER A 255 18.06 -16.06 9.15
CA SER A 255 18.17 -17.05 8.08
C SER A 255 19.63 -17.44 7.81
N THR A 256 20.58 -16.52 8.00
CA THR A 256 22.02 -16.78 7.86
C THR A 256 22.55 -17.66 8.99
N THR A 257 22.19 -17.39 10.24
CA THR A 257 22.64 -18.18 11.41
C THR A 257 22.18 -19.64 11.36
N ASN A 258 21.01 -19.91 10.79
CA ASN A 258 20.47 -21.27 10.70
C ASN A 258 21.12 -22.12 9.59
N THR A 259 21.70 -21.46 8.57
CA THR A 259 22.49 -22.12 7.52
C THR A 259 23.89 -22.45 8.05
N GLU A 260 24.56 -21.52 8.72
CA GLU A 260 25.87 -21.74 9.35
C GLU A 260 25.83 -22.87 10.39
N ASN A 261 24.81 -22.91 11.25
CA ASN A 261 24.67 -23.99 12.23
C ASN A 261 24.44 -25.38 11.60
N ARG A 262 23.80 -25.45 10.42
CA ARG A 262 23.60 -26.71 9.69
C ARG A 262 24.89 -27.22 9.03
N GLU A 263 25.73 -26.33 8.53
CA GLU A 263 27.03 -26.71 7.95
C GLU A 263 28.05 -27.15 9.02
N VAL A 264 27.91 -26.67 10.26
CA VAL A 264 28.78 -27.09 11.39
C VAL A 264 28.36 -28.44 12.00
N THR A 265 27.13 -28.91 11.75
CA THR A 265 26.62 -30.21 12.27
C THR A 265 26.60 -31.35 11.25
N THR A 266 27.05 -31.12 10.00
CA THR A 266 27.24 -32.14 8.95
C THR A 266 28.71 -32.43 8.74
#